data_AF-A0A8T3NR23-F1
#
_entry.id   AF-A0A8T3NR23-F1
#
_cell.length_a   1.000
_cell.length_b   1.000
_cell.length_c   1.000
_cell.angle_alpha   90.00
_cell.angle_beta   90.00
_cell.angle_gamma   90.00
#
_symmetry.space_group_name_H-M   'P 1'
#
loop_
_entity.id
_entity.type
_entity.pdbx_description
1 polymer ?
#
loop_
_entity_poly.entity_id
_entity_poly.type
_entity_poly.pdbx_seq_one_letter_code
_entity_poly.pdbx_strand_id
1 'polypeptide(L)'
;MLAWGGYIVRLLLRSLHMLQLEDYQTLRFLRWSLAKPERWARLDRALLAVAALVAAATTTPPQPLPGAERGWGGVPLLATWAALGVWLGRGARFGRAKKPLVLTARAKRLLAGEVVVATAIACGPAAVLAFRDRRLDRAMPALWAGVSLTSLCTPPIAAAANLLLWPLEEGFRRYYLDDARRRLRQCGPTVVAVAGSYGKTSTKEFLATILSRRWSVLKPPGSHNTPMGLSRVVREQLEPRHELFVAELGDYGPGEIRSLCELIGPRIGVLTTIGPEHLERFKSMERIVQAKGELFEALPTGGVAVVNQDDPLVRMLGDRAEQRGLRVVRYGYAGDGNSGMVQARDVRTTREGLVFTVTAEGHGEAVFEIGVLGRHNVANVLAATAVGLELGMALAEIAEAVRQIAPVEHRLQPIRGAGGVLVIDDTFNSNPRGAAEALEVLAALEGGRRVLVTPGMVELGEREFEENRAFGHKAAAVCDEVILVGRERARPLQAGLHDAGYAESQTHVVGSLAEATARLQGMLRAGDIVLFENDLPDLYDDTNTDHEPSSPVARGLVP
;
A
#
# COMPACT_ATOMS: atom_id res chain seq x y z
N MET A 1 -32.36 -2.50 24.08
CA MET A 1 -31.19 -3.39 23.93
C MET A 1 -30.88 -3.68 22.46
N LEU A 2 -31.78 -4.33 21.71
CA LEU A 2 -31.53 -4.68 20.29
C LEU A 2 -31.12 -3.50 19.40
N ALA A 3 -31.81 -2.35 19.54
CA ALA A 3 -31.47 -1.13 18.80
C ALA A 3 -30.03 -0.65 19.03
N TRP A 4 -29.58 -0.65 20.28
CA TRP A 4 -28.21 -0.30 20.65
C TRP A 4 -27.20 -1.37 20.27
N GLY A 5 -27.55 -2.65 20.41
CA GLY A 5 -26.69 -3.76 20.02
C GLY A 5 -26.34 -3.72 18.53
N GLY A 6 -27.32 -3.51 17.65
CA GLY A 6 -27.07 -3.35 16.21
C GLY A 6 -26.18 -2.14 15.88
N TYR A 7 -26.37 -1.02 16.58
CA TYR A 7 -25.52 0.17 16.42
C TYR A 7 -24.07 -0.08 16.89
N ILE A 8 -23.89 -0.66 18.08
CA ILE A 8 -22.56 -0.97 18.65
C ILE A 8 -21.81 -1.97 17.77
N VAL A 9 -22.46 -3.03 17.27
CA VAL A 9 -21.82 -4.00 16.37
C VAL A 9 -21.28 -3.32 15.12
N ARG A 10 -22.03 -2.38 14.52
CA ARG A 10 -21.55 -1.61 13.36
C ARG A 10 -20.33 -0.75 13.71
N LEU A 11 -20.33 -0.12 14.89
CA LEU A 11 -19.20 0.69 15.36
C LEU A 11 -17.95 -0.16 15.65
N LEU A 12 -18.11 -1.34 16.25
CA LEU A 12 -17.00 -2.27 16.49
C LEU A 12 -16.40 -2.76 15.17
N LEU A 13 -17.24 -3.20 14.23
CA LEU A 13 -16.77 -3.58 12.89
C LEU A 13 -16.04 -2.45 12.18
N ARG A 14 -16.49 -1.20 12.33
CA ARG A 14 -15.81 -0.02 11.78
C ARG A 14 -14.47 0.24 12.48
N SER A 15 -14.42 0.18 13.81
CA SER A 15 -13.17 0.33 14.58
C SER A 15 -12.15 -0.73 14.19
N LEU A 16 -12.58 -2.00 14.09
CA LEU A 16 -11.77 -3.11 13.63
C LEU A 16 -11.24 -2.86 12.22
N HIS A 17 -12.09 -2.37 11.32
CA HIS A 17 -11.72 -2.06 9.95
C HIS A 17 -10.65 -0.97 9.89
N MET A 18 -10.81 0.13 10.63
CA MET A 18 -9.80 1.19 10.67
C MET A 18 -8.51 0.73 11.35
N LEU A 19 -8.61 -0.06 12.42
CA LEU A 19 -7.44 -0.66 13.06
C LEU A 19 -6.69 -1.61 12.12
N GLN A 20 -7.40 -2.36 11.26
CA GLN A 20 -6.82 -3.20 10.23
C GLN A 20 -6.12 -2.38 9.13
N LEU A 21 -6.72 -1.27 8.68
CA LEU A 21 -6.09 -0.36 7.73
C LEU A 21 -4.83 0.30 8.31
N GLU A 22 -4.79 0.47 9.63
CA GLU A 22 -3.65 0.98 10.38
C GLU A 22 -2.65 -0.12 10.80
N ASP A 23 -2.60 -1.26 10.10
CA ASP A 23 -1.69 -2.40 10.35
C ASP A 23 -1.73 -2.92 11.79
N TYR A 24 -2.86 -2.73 12.48
CA TYR A 24 -3.04 -3.05 13.89
C TYR A 24 -2.07 -2.30 14.84
N GLN A 25 -1.54 -1.15 14.41
CA GLN A 25 -0.71 -0.29 15.25
C GLN A 25 -1.59 0.55 16.19
N THR A 26 -1.71 0.10 17.44
CA THR A 26 -2.62 0.70 18.43
C THR A 26 -2.46 2.22 18.57
N LEU A 27 -1.22 2.73 18.68
CA LEU A 27 -0.98 4.17 18.88
C LEU A 27 -1.32 5.01 17.64
N ARG A 28 -1.00 4.51 16.44
CA ARG A 28 -1.29 5.18 15.17
C ARG A 28 -2.80 5.28 14.96
N PHE A 29 -3.48 4.15 15.18
CA PHE A 29 -4.94 4.06 15.16
C PHE A 29 -5.62 5.02 16.15
N LEU A 30 -5.14 5.09 17.40
CA LEU A 30 -5.70 6.00 18.40
C LEU A 30 -5.49 7.47 18.03
N ARG A 31 -4.29 7.84 17.58
CA ARG A 31 -4.01 9.22 17.10
C ARG A 31 -4.91 9.59 15.92
N TRP A 32 -5.03 8.69 14.94
CA TRP A 32 -5.89 8.87 13.78
C TRP A 32 -7.37 9.05 14.18
N SER A 33 -7.84 8.26 15.16
CA SER A 33 -9.21 8.32 15.67
C SER A 33 -9.48 9.63 16.42
N LEU A 34 -8.51 10.12 17.20
CA LEU A 34 -8.65 11.34 17.98
C LEU A 34 -8.51 12.61 17.14
N ALA A 35 -7.81 12.56 16.00
CA ALA A 35 -7.58 13.73 15.14
C ALA A 35 -8.87 14.32 14.53
N LYS A 36 -9.83 13.47 14.16
CA LYS A 36 -11.16 13.89 13.68
C LYS A 36 -12.23 12.95 14.25
N PRO A 37 -12.83 13.29 15.40
CA PRO A 37 -13.73 12.37 16.11
C PRO A 37 -15.01 12.00 15.32
N GLU A 38 -15.43 12.90 14.43
CA GLU A 38 -16.51 12.71 13.44
C GLU A 38 -16.29 11.52 12.47
N ARG A 39 -15.07 10.98 12.37
CA ARG A 39 -14.74 9.81 11.53
C ARG A 39 -15.34 8.50 12.03
N TRP A 40 -15.64 8.40 13.32
CA TRP A 40 -16.08 7.14 13.94
C TRP A 40 -17.29 7.30 14.86
N ALA A 41 -17.57 8.50 15.37
CA ALA A 41 -18.82 8.80 16.05
C ALA A 41 -19.27 10.23 15.77
N ARG A 42 -20.59 10.43 15.58
CA ARG A 42 -21.22 11.76 15.72
C ARG A 42 -21.28 12.10 17.20
N LEU A 43 -20.13 12.51 17.74
CA LEU A 43 -19.92 12.79 19.17
C LEU A 43 -20.86 13.89 19.69
N ASP A 44 -21.20 14.86 18.85
CA ASP A 44 -22.22 15.88 19.11
C ASP A 44 -23.56 15.24 19.55
N ARG A 45 -24.03 14.22 18.83
CA ARG A 45 -25.32 13.56 19.05
C ARG A 45 -25.29 12.51 20.16
N ALA A 46 -24.17 11.81 20.30
CA ALA A 46 -23.99 10.77 21.30
C ALA A 46 -23.69 11.33 22.71
N LEU A 47 -23.05 12.50 22.82
CA LEU A 47 -22.88 13.20 24.09
C LEU A 47 -24.19 13.83 24.58
N LEU A 48 -24.99 14.42 23.68
CA LEU A 48 -26.35 14.88 23.97
C LEU A 48 -27.25 13.74 24.48
N ALA A 49 -27.13 12.56 23.88
CA ALA A 49 -27.82 11.35 24.29
C ALA A 49 -27.47 10.89 25.72
N VAL A 50 -26.17 10.80 26.02
CA VAL A 50 -25.68 10.39 27.35
C VAL A 50 -26.01 11.45 28.40
N ALA A 51 -25.85 12.74 28.08
CA ALA A 51 -26.22 13.84 28.96
C ALA A 51 -27.73 13.84 29.28
N ALA A 52 -28.60 13.59 28.30
CA ALA A 52 -30.04 13.48 28.50
C ALA A 52 -30.43 12.28 29.40
N LEU A 53 -29.73 11.15 29.26
CA LEU A 53 -29.95 9.96 30.10
C LEU A 53 -29.47 10.16 31.54
N VAL A 54 -28.29 10.76 31.71
CA VAL A 54 -27.74 11.08 33.03
C VAL A 54 -28.62 12.10 33.74
N ALA A 55 -29.06 13.16 33.05
CA ALA A 55 -30.01 14.13 33.58
C ALA A 55 -31.33 13.47 33.98
N ALA A 56 -31.92 12.63 33.11
CA ALA A 56 -33.16 11.92 33.43
C ALA A 56 -33.02 10.95 34.62
N ALA A 57 -31.87 10.28 34.77
CA ALA A 57 -31.58 9.37 35.87
C ALA A 57 -31.32 10.07 37.21
N THR A 58 -30.83 11.33 37.19
CA THR A 58 -30.60 12.12 38.41
C THR A 58 -31.81 12.95 38.83
N THR A 59 -32.75 13.25 37.92
CA THR A 59 -33.96 14.05 38.22
C THR A 59 -35.21 13.25 38.55
N THR A 60 -35.26 11.94 38.33
CA THR A 60 -36.40 11.12 38.80
C THR A 60 -36.32 10.91 40.32
N PRO A 61 -37.27 11.41 41.12
CA PRO A 61 -37.23 11.23 42.56
C PRO A 61 -37.39 9.74 42.93
N PRO A 62 -36.72 9.26 44.01
CA PRO A 62 -36.82 7.87 44.46
C PRO A 62 -38.17 7.52 45.10
N GLN A 63 -39.13 8.45 45.12
CA GLN A 63 -40.44 8.28 45.73
C GLN A 63 -41.48 7.99 44.65
N PRO A 64 -42.28 6.91 44.76
CA PRO A 64 -43.40 6.69 43.87
C PRO A 64 -44.38 7.86 44.00
N LEU A 65 -44.85 8.37 42.85
CA LEU A 65 -45.96 9.33 42.82
C LEU A 65 -47.13 8.73 43.62
N PRO A 66 -47.73 9.46 44.58
CA PRO A 66 -48.86 8.96 45.35
C PRO A 66 -50.00 8.64 44.39
N GLY A 67 -50.41 7.36 44.34
CA GLY A 67 -51.46 6.86 43.44
C GLY A 67 -50.97 6.16 42.16
N ALA A 68 -49.67 6.17 41.86
CA ALA A 68 -49.12 5.35 40.79
C ALA A 68 -48.84 3.94 41.33
N GLU A 69 -49.77 3.00 41.11
CA GLU A 69 -49.45 1.58 41.25
C GLU A 69 -48.19 1.27 40.43
N ARG A 70 -47.25 0.60 41.10
CA ARG A 70 -45.88 0.30 40.64
C ARG A 70 -45.84 -0.06 39.14
N GLY A 71 -45.08 0.69 38.33
CA GLY A 71 -44.52 0.12 37.11
C GLY A 71 -44.16 1.05 35.95
N TRP A 72 -44.84 2.19 35.78
CA TRP A 72 -44.84 2.87 34.46
C TRP A 72 -43.90 4.07 34.31
N GLY A 73 -43.34 4.63 35.39
CA GLY A 73 -42.51 5.83 35.34
C GLY A 73 -41.21 5.70 34.52
N GLY A 74 -40.69 4.48 34.35
CA GLY A 74 -39.49 4.21 33.54
C GLY A 74 -39.74 3.93 32.06
N VAL A 75 -40.99 3.72 31.65
CA VAL A 75 -41.34 3.34 30.27
C VAL A 75 -41.02 4.45 29.26
N PRO A 76 -41.33 5.74 29.51
CA PRO A 76 -40.96 6.82 28.60
C PRO A 76 -39.45 6.99 28.43
N LEU A 77 -38.69 6.82 29.51
CA LEU A 77 -37.22 6.90 29.49
C LEU A 77 -36.62 5.75 28.67
N LEU A 78 -37.10 4.52 28.87
CA LEU A 78 -36.68 3.35 28.10
C LEU A 78 -37.04 3.48 26.61
N ALA A 79 -38.24 3.96 26.29
CA ALA A 79 -38.68 4.19 24.92
C ALA A 79 -37.82 5.27 24.23
N THR A 80 -37.53 6.36 24.94
CA THR A 80 -36.64 7.43 24.46
C THR A 80 -35.23 6.91 24.21
N TRP A 81 -34.67 6.14 25.17
CA TRP A 81 -33.38 5.50 25.03
C TRP A 81 -33.31 4.54 23.82
N ALA A 82 -34.35 3.72 23.63
CA ALA A 82 -34.43 2.80 22.50
C ALA A 82 -34.56 3.54 21.15
N ALA A 83 -35.42 4.55 21.07
CA ALA A 83 -35.61 5.39 19.89
C ALA A 83 -34.32 6.11 19.49
N LEU A 84 -33.56 6.58 20.48
CA LEU A 84 -32.26 7.19 20.28
C LEU A 84 -31.24 6.22 19.69
N GLY A 85 -31.18 4.97 20.18
CA GLY A 85 -30.35 3.93 19.59
C GLY A 85 -30.70 3.65 18.12
N VAL A 86 -31.99 3.63 17.78
CA VAL A 86 -32.46 3.51 16.39
C VAL A 86 -32.05 4.72 15.54
N TRP A 87 -32.22 5.93 16.08
CA TRP A 87 -31.88 7.17 15.38
C TRP A 87 -30.38 7.27 15.10
N LEU A 88 -29.54 6.98 16.10
CA LEU A 88 -28.08 6.91 15.94
C LEU A 88 -27.69 5.82 14.93
N GLY A 89 -28.28 4.62 15.03
CA GLY A 89 -28.03 3.53 14.11
C GLY A 89 -28.39 3.82 12.65
N ARG A 90 -29.46 4.60 12.40
CA ARG A 90 -29.86 5.07 11.06
C ARG A 90 -29.00 6.24 10.55
N GLY A 91 -28.57 7.11 11.46
CA GLY A 91 -27.70 8.25 11.15
C GLY A 91 -26.22 7.89 10.97
N ALA A 92 -25.81 6.70 11.41
CA ALA A 92 -24.48 6.15 11.23
C ALA A 92 -24.26 5.76 9.76
N ARG A 93 -23.87 6.74 8.95
CA ARG A 93 -23.35 6.55 7.59
C ARG A 93 -21.84 6.70 7.66
N PHE A 94 -21.13 5.63 7.37
CA PHE A 94 -19.68 5.64 7.21
C PHE A 94 -19.40 5.60 5.71
N GLY A 95 -18.48 6.43 5.22
CA GLY A 95 -18.02 6.34 3.84
C GLY A 95 -17.50 4.93 3.55
N ARG A 96 -17.75 4.42 2.34
CA ARG A 96 -17.14 3.17 1.88
C ARG A 96 -15.65 3.38 1.74
N ALA A 97 -14.84 2.47 2.28
CA ALA A 97 -13.41 2.43 1.99
C ALA A 97 -13.18 1.57 0.74
N LYS A 98 -12.35 2.02 -0.21
CA LYS A 98 -11.76 1.27 -1.34
C LYS A 98 -11.25 -0.09 -0.89
N LYS A 99 -10.62 -0.20 0.29
CA LYS A 99 -10.22 -1.51 0.86
C LYS A 99 -11.26 -2.05 1.85
N PRO A 100 -11.98 -3.15 1.54
CA PRO A 100 -12.98 -3.71 2.43
C PRO A 100 -12.35 -4.35 3.68
N LEU A 101 -13.12 -4.45 4.76
CA LEU A 101 -12.74 -5.25 5.93
C LEU A 101 -12.59 -6.71 5.53
N VAL A 102 -11.43 -7.30 5.79
CA VAL A 102 -11.17 -8.73 5.56
C VAL A 102 -11.11 -9.45 6.91
N LEU A 103 -12.10 -10.31 7.17
CA LEU A 103 -12.20 -11.08 8.42
C LEU A 103 -11.18 -12.24 8.46
N THR A 104 -9.91 -11.90 8.62
CA THR A 104 -8.81 -12.83 8.87
C THR A 104 -8.98 -13.53 10.24
N ALA A 105 -8.23 -14.61 10.49
CA ALA A 105 -8.24 -15.27 11.80
C ALA A 105 -7.87 -14.30 12.95
N ARG A 106 -6.91 -13.39 12.72
CA ARG A 106 -6.57 -12.32 13.66
C ARG A 106 -7.73 -11.34 13.86
N ALA A 107 -8.34 -10.87 12.77
CA ALA A 107 -9.48 -9.95 12.85
C ALA A 107 -10.67 -10.57 13.60
N LYS A 108 -10.95 -11.87 13.40
CA LYS A 108 -11.99 -12.60 14.15
C LYS A 108 -11.69 -12.69 15.65
N ARG A 109 -10.44 -13.01 16.03
CA ARG A 109 -10.02 -13.01 17.44
C ARG A 109 -10.11 -11.61 18.05
N LEU A 110 -9.70 -10.59 17.30
CA LEU A 110 -9.76 -9.22 17.75
C LEU A 110 -11.20 -8.73 17.93
N LEU A 111 -12.10 -9.05 17.00
CA LEU A 111 -13.53 -8.80 17.15
C LEU A 111 -14.11 -9.50 18.37
N ALA A 112 -13.71 -10.75 18.64
CA ALA A 112 -14.13 -11.46 19.85
C ALA A 112 -13.61 -10.75 21.11
N GLY A 113 -12.36 -10.30 21.10
CA GLY A 113 -11.78 -9.48 22.18
C GLY A 113 -12.53 -8.16 22.38
N GLU A 114 -12.88 -7.46 21.30
CA GLU A 114 -13.69 -6.24 21.32
C GLU A 114 -15.05 -6.50 21.97
N VAL A 115 -15.72 -7.60 21.62
CA VAL A 115 -17.01 -7.98 22.21
C VAL A 115 -16.86 -8.28 23.71
N VAL A 116 -15.79 -8.94 24.14
CA VAL A 116 -15.54 -9.18 25.58
C VAL A 116 -15.34 -7.87 26.33
N VAL A 117 -14.49 -6.96 25.83
CA VAL A 117 -14.23 -5.66 26.46
C VAL A 117 -15.49 -4.79 26.45
N ALA A 118 -16.23 -4.75 25.33
CA ALA A 118 -17.49 -4.03 25.20
C ALA A 118 -18.54 -4.54 26.19
N THR A 119 -18.64 -5.86 26.38
CA THR A 119 -19.55 -6.50 27.34
C THR A 119 -19.15 -6.16 28.77
N ALA A 120 -17.86 -6.16 29.09
CA ALA A 120 -17.36 -5.77 30.41
C ALA A 120 -17.69 -4.31 30.73
N ILE A 121 -17.57 -3.38 29.78
CA ILE A 121 -17.95 -1.98 29.94
C ILE A 121 -19.47 -1.83 30.09
N ALA A 122 -20.23 -2.54 29.25
CA ALA A 122 -21.69 -2.44 29.25
C ALA A 122 -22.31 -2.99 30.54
N CYS A 123 -21.87 -4.17 30.97
CA CYS A 123 -22.52 -4.93 32.03
C CYS A 123 -21.78 -4.86 33.37
N GLY A 124 -20.48 -4.53 33.39
CA GLY A 124 -19.64 -4.57 34.59
C GLY A 124 -20.18 -3.73 35.75
N PRO A 125 -20.47 -2.43 35.57
CA PRO A 125 -21.02 -1.58 36.62
C PRO A 125 -22.37 -2.09 37.15
N ALA A 126 -23.24 -2.54 36.25
CA ALA A 126 -24.54 -3.11 36.60
C ALA A 126 -24.41 -4.41 37.40
N ALA A 127 -23.47 -5.29 37.02
CA ALA A 127 -23.20 -6.54 37.72
C ALA A 127 -22.65 -6.29 39.13
N VAL A 128 -21.74 -5.32 39.30
CA VAL A 128 -21.25 -4.95 40.63
C VAL A 128 -22.40 -4.45 41.51
N LEU A 129 -23.23 -3.54 41.01
CA LEU A 129 -24.37 -3.02 41.76
C LEU A 129 -25.40 -4.11 42.10
N ALA A 130 -25.69 -5.01 41.16
CA ALA A 130 -26.66 -6.08 41.35
C ALA A 130 -26.17 -7.17 42.32
N PHE A 131 -24.93 -7.65 42.16
CA PHE A 131 -24.44 -8.83 42.87
C PHE A 131 -23.63 -8.49 44.13
N ARG A 132 -22.80 -7.44 44.08
CA ARG A 132 -21.98 -7.03 45.24
C ARG A 132 -22.77 -6.16 46.20
N ASP A 133 -23.45 -5.14 45.68
CA ASP A 133 -24.12 -4.13 46.51
C ASP A 133 -25.61 -4.43 46.73
N ARG A 134 -26.15 -5.45 46.05
CA ARG A 134 -27.58 -5.85 46.07
C ARG A 134 -28.55 -4.70 45.75
N ARG A 135 -28.12 -3.74 44.93
CA ARG A 135 -28.89 -2.56 44.49
C ARG A 135 -29.48 -2.76 43.09
N LEU A 136 -30.51 -3.61 43.01
CA LEU A 136 -31.20 -3.91 41.74
C LEU A 136 -31.88 -2.67 41.12
N ASP A 137 -32.30 -1.72 41.95
CA ASP A 137 -32.86 -0.43 41.55
C ASP A 137 -31.87 0.41 40.72
N ARG A 138 -30.57 0.30 40.99
CA ARG A 138 -29.51 1.04 40.29
C ARG A 138 -28.81 0.23 39.19
N ALA A 139 -28.95 -1.09 39.22
CA ALA A 139 -28.31 -1.97 38.24
C ALA A 139 -28.83 -1.74 36.82
N MET A 140 -30.15 -1.53 36.64
CA MET A 140 -30.74 -1.36 35.31
C MET A 140 -30.37 -0.02 34.64
N PRO A 141 -30.42 1.15 35.33
CA PRO A 141 -29.87 2.39 34.80
C PRO A 141 -28.37 2.31 34.51
N ALA A 142 -27.59 1.64 35.37
CA ALA A 142 -26.16 1.43 35.14
C ALA A 142 -25.89 0.59 33.88
N LEU A 143 -26.73 -0.39 33.58
CA LEU A 143 -26.64 -1.17 32.35
C LEU A 143 -26.93 -0.31 31.11
N TRP A 144 -27.96 0.55 31.15
CA TRP A 144 -28.25 1.45 30.02
C TRP A 144 -27.15 2.48 29.81
N ALA A 145 -26.61 3.04 30.89
CA ALA A 145 -25.46 3.94 30.85
C ALA A 145 -24.22 3.22 30.29
N GLY A 146 -23.94 1.99 30.74
CA GLY A 146 -22.85 1.16 30.24
C GLY A 146 -22.98 0.89 28.75
N VAL A 147 -24.13 0.41 28.28
CA VAL A 147 -24.40 0.17 26.85
C VAL A 147 -24.23 1.45 26.02
N SER A 148 -24.67 2.59 26.55
CA SER A 148 -24.53 3.88 25.86
C SER A 148 -23.05 4.31 25.79
N LEU A 149 -22.31 4.13 26.89
CA LEU A 149 -20.88 4.43 26.99
C LEU A 149 -20.05 3.56 26.03
N THR A 150 -20.39 2.27 25.87
CA THR A 150 -19.74 1.38 24.90
C THR A 150 -19.72 1.97 23.49
N SER A 151 -20.78 2.67 23.07
CA SER A 151 -20.84 3.32 21.75
C SER A 151 -19.89 4.51 21.59
N LEU A 152 -19.51 5.16 22.69
CA LEU A 152 -18.55 6.28 22.72
C LEU A 152 -17.10 5.80 22.83
N CYS A 153 -16.89 4.57 23.27
CA CYS A 153 -15.57 4.02 23.57
C CYS A 153 -15.08 3.01 22.53
N THR A 154 -15.66 2.94 21.32
CA THR A 154 -15.29 1.88 20.37
C THR A 154 -13.82 1.91 19.90
N PRO A 155 -13.14 3.06 19.69
CA PRO A 155 -11.70 3.02 19.42
C PRO A 155 -10.87 2.60 20.65
N PRO A 156 -11.09 3.12 21.87
CA PRO A 156 -10.46 2.58 23.08
C PRO A 156 -10.71 1.08 23.31
N ILE A 157 -11.91 0.57 22.98
CA ILE A 157 -12.25 -0.85 23.08
C ILE A 157 -11.39 -1.68 22.12
N ALA A 158 -11.28 -1.27 20.85
CA ALA A 158 -10.44 -1.95 19.87
C ALA A 158 -8.96 -1.93 20.27
N ALA A 159 -8.48 -0.79 20.78
CA ALA A 159 -7.12 -0.66 21.31
C ALA A 159 -6.87 -1.58 22.50
N ALA A 160 -7.79 -1.63 23.47
CA ALA A 160 -7.70 -2.51 24.63
C ALA A 160 -7.73 -3.98 24.23
N ALA A 161 -8.62 -4.37 23.32
CA ALA A 161 -8.69 -5.75 22.79
C ALA A 161 -7.37 -6.16 22.12
N ASN A 162 -6.76 -5.27 21.32
CA ASN A 162 -5.47 -5.53 20.66
C ASN A 162 -4.33 -5.69 21.67
N LEU A 163 -4.32 -4.88 22.74
CA LEU A 163 -3.33 -4.98 23.82
C LEU A 163 -3.50 -6.26 24.65
N LEU A 164 -4.73 -6.64 24.98
CA LEU A 164 -5.03 -7.87 25.73
C LEU A 164 -4.63 -9.12 24.95
N LEU A 165 -4.87 -9.13 23.63
CA LEU A 165 -4.52 -10.24 22.75
C LEU A 165 -3.05 -10.21 22.29
N TRP A 166 -2.30 -9.15 22.59
CA TRP A 166 -0.93 -8.98 22.12
C TRP A 166 0.00 -10.19 22.41
N PRO A 167 0.02 -10.78 23.63
CA PRO A 167 0.89 -11.94 23.89
C PRO A 167 0.55 -13.15 23.03
N LEU A 168 -0.74 -13.36 22.76
CA LEU A 168 -1.22 -14.47 21.93
C LEU A 168 -0.87 -14.24 20.45
N GLU A 169 -1.11 -13.03 19.94
CA GLU A 169 -0.78 -12.66 18.56
C GLU A 169 0.74 -12.71 18.31
N GLU A 170 1.53 -12.27 19.28
CA GLU A 170 2.99 -12.36 19.25
C GLU A 170 3.47 -13.82 19.25
N GLY A 171 2.81 -14.70 20.01
CA GLY A 171 3.04 -16.14 19.98
C GLY A 171 2.78 -16.75 18.58
N PHE A 172 1.64 -16.42 17.96
CA PHE A 172 1.35 -16.86 16.59
C PHE A 172 2.35 -16.31 15.57
N ARG A 173 2.73 -15.04 15.69
CA ARG A 173 3.74 -14.41 14.84
C ARG A 173 5.06 -15.17 14.88
N ARG A 174 5.57 -15.47 16.08
CA ARG A 174 6.81 -16.25 16.27
C ARG A 174 6.70 -17.64 15.67
N TYR A 175 5.61 -18.35 15.95
CA TYR A 175 5.37 -19.67 15.39
C TYR A 175 5.41 -19.68 13.85
N TYR A 176 4.78 -18.70 13.19
CA TYR A 176 4.81 -18.58 11.74
C TYR A 176 6.21 -18.28 11.19
N LEU A 177 6.97 -17.41 11.85
CA LEU A 177 8.35 -17.14 11.44
C LEU A 177 9.23 -18.39 11.58
N ASP A 178 9.11 -19.13 12.68
CA ASP A 178 9.92 -20.32 12.94
C ASP A 178 9.54 -21.50 12.02
N ASP A 179 8.25 -21.66 11.71
CA ASP A 179 7.79 -22.62 10.70
C ASP A 179 8.33 -22.28 9.30
N ALA A 180 8.31 -21.00 8.91
CA ALA A 180 8.89 -20.56 7.64
C ALA A 180 10.40 -20.86 7.57
N ARG A 181 11.16 -20.52 8.61
CA ARG A 181 12.60 -20.87 8.70
C ARG A 181 12.84 -22.36 8.58
N ARG A 182 12.02 -23.18 9.26
CA ARG A 182 12.12 -24.65 9.18
C ARG A 182 11.89 -25.14 7.76
N ARG A 183 10.85 -24.65 7.07
CA ARG A 183 10.54 -25.04 5.69
C ARG A 183 11.63 -24.64 4.70
N LEU A 184 12.20 -23.43 4.83
CA LEU A 184 13.34 -23.00 4.02
C LEU A 184 14.54 -23.91 4.19
N ARG A 185 14.87 -24.31 5.43
CA ARG A 185 15.95 -25.29 5.69
C ARG A 185 15.65 -26.67 5.12
N GLN A 186 14.39 -27.11 5.15
CA GLN A 186 13.99 -28.43 4.65
C GLN A 186 13.98 -28.51 3.12
N CYS A 187 13.50 -27.46 2.44
CA CYS A 187 13.45 -27.44 0.97
C CYS A 187 14.79 -26.99 0.36
N GLY A 188 15.55 -26.16 1.07
CA GLY A 188 16.88 -25.70 0.65
C GLY A 188 16.96 -24.93 -0.67
N PRO A 189 16.00 -24.04 -1.05
CA PRO A 189 16.13 -23.27 -2.29
C PRO A 189 17.29 -22.29 -2.21
N THR A 190 17.89 -21.95 -3.35
CA THR A 190 18.79 -20.79 -3.43
C THR A 190 17.96 -19.52 -3.43
N VAL A 191 18.20 -18.66 -2.44
CA VAL A 191 17.41 -17.45 -2.23
C VAL A 191 18.08 -16.25 -2.90
N VAL A 192 17.33 -15.57 -3.77
CA VAL A 192 17.70 -14.30 -4.41
C VAL A 192 16.86 -13.19 -3.77
N ALA A 193 17.52 -12.25 -3.09
CA ALA A 193 16.86 -11.14 -2.42
C ALA A 193 17.09 -9.82 -3.18
N VAL A 194 16.03 -9.04 -3.36
CA VAL A 194 16.05 -7.76 -4.06
C VAL A 194 15.70 -6.64 -3.09
N ALA A 195 16.56 -5.62 -3.01
CA ALA A 195 16.31 -4.40 -2.24
C ALA A 195 16.71 -3.14 -3.02
N GLY A 196 16.30 -1.99 -2.48
CA GLY A 196 16.54 -0.67 -3.05
C GLY A 196 15.33 0.22 -2.87
N SER A 197 15.41 1.47 -3.32
CA SER A 197 14.32 2.42 -3.21
C SER A 197 13.30 2.26 -4.33
N TYR A 198 13.78 2.07 -5.55
CA TYR A 198 12.94 1.95 -6.74
C TYR A 198 13.29 0.69 -7.52
N GLY A 199 12.34 0.16 -8.30
CA GLY A 199 12.59 -1.00 -9.18
C GLY A 199 12.57 -2.37 -8.50
N LYS A 200 12.36 -2.46 -7.18
CA LYS A 200 12.30 -3.71 -6.41
C LYS A 200 11.32 -4.74 -6.99
N THR A 201 10.05 -4.36 -7.10
CA THR A 201 8.97 -5.26 -7.55
C THR A 201 9.18 -5.69 -8.99
N SER A 202 9.50 -4.76 -9.90
CA SER A 202 9.79 -5.08 -11.31
C SER A 202 10.98 -6.03 -11.43
N THR A 203 12.09 -5.77 -10.72
CA THR A 203 13.26 -6.64 -10.72
C THR A 203 12.94 -8.05 -10.21
N LYS A 204 12.16 -8.17 -9.12
CA LYS A 204 11.70 -9.48 -8.61
C LYS A 204 10.85 -10.24 -9.63
N GLU A 205 9.93 -9.56 -10.31
CA GLU A 205 9.09 -10.16 -11.36
C GLU A 205 9.94 -10.59 -12.57
N PHE A 206 10.86 -9.74 -13.02
CA PHE A 206 11.73 -10.03 -14.18
C PHE A 206 12.70 -11.17 -13.88
N LEU A 207 13.30 -11.20 -12.69
CA LEU A 207 14.09 -12.32 -12.18
C LEU A 207 13.30 -13.62 -12.24
N ALA A 208 12.08 -13.62 -11.71
CA ALA A 208 11.28 -14.84 -11.71
C ALA A 208 10.97 -15.31 -13.14
N THR A 209 10.55 -14.43 -14.04
CA THR A 209 10.28 -14.79 -15.44
C THR A 209 11.52 -15.36 -16.14
N ILE A 210 12.67 -14.69 -16.03
CA ILE A 210 13.91 -15.13 -16.68
C ILE A 210 14.39 -16.46 -16.10
N LEU A 211 14.47 -16.56 -14.77
CA LEU A 211 15.00 -17.76 -14.10
C LEU A 211 14.05 -18.96 -14.21
N SER A 212 12.74 -18.73 -14.35
CA SER A 212 11.76 -19.79 -14.62
C SER A 212 11.98 -20.50 -15.94
N ARG A 213 12.84 -19.99 -16.83
CA ARG A 213 13.22 -20.68 -18.07
C ARG A 213 13.95 -22.00 -17.80
N ARG A 214 14.74 -22.06 -16.71
CA ARG A 214 15.61 -23.19 -16.39
C ARG A 214 15.31 -23.83 -15.03
N TRP A 215 14.84 -23.04 -14.07
CA TRP A 215 14.62 -23.51 -12.70
C TRP A 215 13.16 -23.38 -12.28
N SER A 216 12.78 -24.21 -11.32
CA SER A 216 11.52 -24.04 -10.59
C SER A 216 11.65 -22.89 -9.59
N VAL A 217 10.96 -21.77 -9.84
CA VAL A 217 11.06 -20.53 -9.05
C VAL A 217 9.81 -20.29 -8.23
N LEU A 218 9.97 -20.02 -6.93
CA LEU A 218 8.94 -19.42 -6.10
C LEU A 218 9.18 -17.91 -5.96
N LYS A 219 8.12 -17.10 -6.07
CA LYS A 219 8.15 -15.68 -5.71
C LYS A 219 6.88 -15.25 -4.94
N PRO A 220 6.98 -14.29 -4.02
CA PRO A 220 5.80 -13.68 -3.42
C PRO A 220 4.94 -12.93 -4.46
N PRO A 221 3.60 -13.04 -4.42
CA PRO A 221 2.72 -12.25 -5.27
C PRO A 221 2.73 -10.77 -4.86
N GLY A 222 2.66 -9.86 -5.84
CA GLY A 222 2.63 -8.41 -5.59
C GLY A 222 3.80 -7.92 -4.75
N SER A 223 3.53 -7.02 -3.80
CA SER A 223 4.51 -6.41 -2.89
C SER A 223 4.52 -7.06 -1.50
N HIS A 224 4.35 -8.38 -1.40
CA HIS A 224 4.47 -9.10 -0.13
C HIS A 224 5.94 -9.18 0.31
N ASN A 225 6.44 -8.09 0.91
CA ASN A 225 7.86 -7.86 1.18
C ASN A 225 8.16 -7.66 2.69
N THR A 226 7.19 -7.96 3.56
CA THR A 226 7.32 -7.93 5.03
C THR A 226 7.62 -9.31 5.61
N PRO A 227 8.10 -9.44 6.86
CA PRO A 227 8.40 -10.75 7.46
C PRO A 227 7.19 -11.69 7.49
N MET A 228 6.00 -11.13 7.76
CA MET A 228 4.75 -11.89 7.73
C MET A 228 4.28 -12.23 6.32
N GLY A 229 4.52 -11.34 5.34
CA GLY A 229 4.24 -11.62 3.93
C GLY A 229 5.08 -12.77 3.39
N LEU A 230 6.40 -12.71 3.59
CA LEU A 230 7.34 -13.74 3.14
C LEU A 230 7.10 -15.08 3.87
N SER A 231 6.94 -15.05 5.20
CA SER A 231 6.67 -16.29 5.95
C SER A 231 5.38 -16.98 5.51
N ARG A 232 4.35 -16.23 5.15
CA ARG A 232 3.12 -16.80 4.59
C ARG A 232 3.38 -17.52 3.27
N VAL A 233 4.06 -16.88 2.32
CA VAL A 233 4.37 -17.48 1.01
C VAL A 233 5.21 -18.75 1.19
N VAL A 234 6.24 -18.70 2.02
CA VAL A 234 7.08 -19.86 2.34
C VAL A 234 6.26 -21.00 2.94
N ARG A 235 5.34 -20.71 3.87
CA ARG A 235 4.56 -21.74 4.56
C ARG A 235 3.48 -22.37 3.69
N GLU A 236 2.85 -21.56 2.84
CA GLU A 236 1.70 -21.98 2.04
C GLU A 236 2.11 -22.53 0.67
N GLN A 237 3.25 -22.11 0.11
CA GLN A 237 3.59 -22.36 -1.30
C GLN A 237 4.99 -22.95 -1.53
N LEU A 238 5.93 -22.87 -0.56
CA LEU A 238 7.23 -23.49 -0.75
C LEU A 238 7.12 -25.01 -0.69
N GLU A 239 7.67 -25.64 -1.72
CA GLU A 239 7.70 -27.08 -1.94
C GLU A 239 9.13 -27.52 -2.32
N PRO A 240 9.51 -28.79 -2.08
CA PRO A 240 10.85 -29.30 -2.38
C PRO A 240 11.29 -29.19 -3.85
N ARG A 241 10.32 -29.07 -4.79
CA ARG A 241 10.63 -28.87 -6.21
C ARG A 241 11.15 -27.47 -6.53
N HIS A 242 10.99 -26.49 -5.64
CA HIS A 242 11.44 -25.13 -5.90
C HIS A 242 12.94 -25.04 -5.64
N GLU A 243 13.69 -24.73 -6.69
CA GLU A 243 15.14 -24.61 -6.65
C GLU A 243 15.56 -23.19 -6.27
N LEU A 244 14.74 -22.20 -6.67
CA LEU A 244 14.99 -20.78 -6.42
C LEU A 244 13.82 -20.15 -5.66
N PHE A 245 14.15 -19.25 -4.74
CA PHE A 245 13.17 -18.36 -4.10
C PHE A 245 13.59 -16.91 -4.29
N VAL A 246 12.82 -16.17 -5.09
CA VAL A 246 13.08 -14.76 -5.41
C VAL A 246 12.19 -13.89 -4.53
N ALA A 247 12.79 -13.10 -3.64
CA ALA A 247 12.08 -12.28 -2.66
C ALA A 247 12.45 -10.80 -2.79
N GLU A 248 11.44 -9.95 -2.82
CA GLU A 248 11.61 -8.51 -2.58
C GLU A 248 11.63 -8.23 -1.08
N LEU A 249 12.55 -7.36 -0.64
CA LEU A 249 12.66 -6.91 0.74
C LEU A 249 12.13 -5.48 0.88
N GLY A 250 11.13 -5.31 1.75
CA GLY A 250 10.55 -4.02 2.07
C GLY A 250 11.10 -3.49 3.38
N ASP A 251 11.23 -2.16 3.48
CA ASP A 251 11.78 -1.51 4.65
C ASP A 251 11.26 -0.08 4.85
N TYR A 252 11.08 0.27 6.11
CA TYR A 252 10.72 1.61 6.57
C TYR A 252 11.74 2.18 7.57
N GLY A 253 12.81 1.43 7.85
CA GLY A 253 13.90 1.87 8.72
C GLY A 253 15.06 0.86 8.79
N PRO A 254 16.21 1.28 9.35
CA PRO A 254 17.33 0.37 9.61
C PRO A 254 16.93 -0.82 10.48
N GLY A 255 17.47 -2.00 10.16
CA GLY A 255 17.27 -3.29 10.83
C GLY A 255 16.20 -4.16 10.17
N GLU A 256 15.31 -3.61 9.35
CA GLU A 256 14.22 -4.37 8.74
C GLU A 256 14.71 -5.28 7.60
N ILE A 257 15.61 -4.80 6.73
CA ILE A 257 16.23 -5.63 5.69
C ILE A 257 17.04 -6.75 6.33
N ARG A 258 17.84 -6.45 7.36
CA ARG A 258 18.57 -7.46 8.13
C ARG A 258 17.63 -8.54 8.68
N SER A 259 16.51 -8.15 9.30
CA SER A 259 15.54 -9.10 9.85
C SER A 259 14.92 -9.99 8.78
N LEU A 260 14.66 -9.46 7.58
CA LEU A 260 14.19 -10.25 6.45
C LEU A 260 15.28 -11.21 5.95
N CYS A 261 16.53 -10.78 5.86
CA CYS A 261 17.65 -11.64 5.49
C CYS A 261 17.86 -12.77 6.52
N GLU A 262 17.72 -12.51 7.82
CA GLU A 262 17.77 -13.53 8.87
C GLU A 262 16.62 -14.54 8.77
N LEU A 263 15.48 -14.14 8.21
CA LEU A 263 14.35 -15.04 7.95
C LEU A 263 14.61 -15.96 6.74
N ILE A 264 15.11 -15.39 5.63
CA ILE A 264 15.14 -16.09 4.34
C ILE A 264 16.52 -16.65 3.94
N GLY A 265 17.62 -16.14 4.51
CA GLY A 265 18.98 -16.59 4.24
C GLY A 265 19.43 -16.44 2.77
N PRO A 266 19.51 -15.21 2.22
CA PRO A 266 19.87 -14.99 0.82
C PRO A 266 21.29 -15.43 0.49
N ARG A 267 21.47 -16.00 -0.71
CA ARG A 267 22.78 -16.30 -1.32
C ARG A 267 23.19 -15.26 -2.36
N ILE A 268 22.20 -14.64 -2.99
CA ILE A 268 22.37 -13.58 -3.98
C ILE A 268 21.56 -12.36 -3.49
N GLY A 269 22.21 -11.22 -3.37
CA GLY A 269 21.59 -9.94 -3.03
C GLY A 269 21.66 -9.00 -4.23
N VAL A 270 20.53 -8.42 -4.63
CA VAL A 270 20.44 -7.46 -5.73
C VAL A 270 20.07 -6.10 -5.16
N LEU A 271 20.94 -5.11 -5.33
CA LEU A 271 20.61 -3.72 -5.08
C LEU A 271 20.28 -3.02 -6.40
N THR A 272 19.10 -2.41 -6.42
CA THR A 272 18.55 -1.66 -7.56
C THR A 272 19.04 -0.22 -7.54
N THR A 273 18.25 0.75 -7.08
CA THR A 273 18.63 2.17 -6.99
C THR A 273 18.41 2.64 -5.56
N ILE A 274 19.23 3.56 -5.04
CA ILE A 274 19.03 4.19 -3.73
C ILE A 274 18.66 5.66 -3.94
N GLY A 275 17.52 6.07 -3.37
CA GLY A 275 17.08 7.45 -3.47
C GLY A 275 16.16 7.85 -2.32
N PRO A 276 15.65 9.10 -2.35
CA PRO A 276 14.83 9.63 -1.26
C PRO A 276 13.43 9.01 -1.28
N GLU A 277 13.27 7.86 -0.61
CA GLU A 277 11.96 7.24 -0.36
C GLU A 277 11.62 7.31 1.13
N HIS A 278 10.33 7.40 1.47
CA HIS A 278 9.86 7.36 2.86
C HIS A 278 10.68 8.26 3.82
N LEU A 279 11.12 9.43 3.36
CA LEU A 279 12.04 10.30 4.10
C LEU A 279 11.51 10.69 5.48
N GLU A 280 10.20 10.85 5.64
CA GLU A 280 9.58 11.09 6.95
C GLU A 280 9.90 9.99 7.98
N ARG A 281 9.97 8.73 7.52
CA ARG A 281 10.29 7.57 8.38
C ARG A 281 11.80 7.37 8.53
N PHE A 282 12.55 7.46 7.43
CA PHE A 282 14.00 7.26 7.44
C PHE A 282 14.77 8.41 8.07
N LYS A 283 14.21 9.62 8.10
CA LYS A 283 14.78 10.89 8.59
C LYS A 283 15.96 11.43 7.77
N SER A 284 16.79 10.58 7.15
CA SER A 284 17.92 11.03 6.34
C SER A 284 18.32 10.02 5.25
N MET A 285 19.06 10.50 4.24
CA MET A 285 19.57 9.66 3.14
C MET A 285 20.60 8.64 3.63
N GLU A 286 21.44 8.99 4.61
CA GLU A 286 22.46 8.09 5.17
C GLU A 286 21.81 6.86 5.80
N ARG A 287 20.66 7.04 6.43
CA ARG A 287 19.89 5.94 7.04
C ARG A 287 19.27 5.03 5.98
N ILE A 288 18.86 5.57 4.84
CA ILE A 288 18.40 4.78 3.68
C ILE A 288 19.56 3.94 3.15
N VAL A 289 20.73 4.56 2.91
CA VAL A 289 21.94 3.86 2.44
C VAL A 289 22.35 2.75 3.41
N GLN A 290 22.35 3.03 4.71
CA GLN A 290 22.63 2.05 5.76
C GLN A 290 21.65 0.88 5.68
N ALA A 291 20.34 1.16 5.64
CA ALA A 291 19.31 0.13 5.59
C ALA A 291 19.46 -0.76 4.35
N LYS A 292 19.67 -0.18 3.16
CA LYS A 292 19.86 -0.99 1.94
C LYS A 292 21.16 -1.81 1.97
N GLY A 293 22.22 -1.26 2.56
CA GLY A 293 23.49 -1.96 2.75
C GLY A 293 23.37 -3.24 3.58
N GLU A 294 22.37 -3.34 4.46
CA GLU A 294 22.12 -4.54 5.28
C GLU A 294 21.93 -5.81 4.45
N LEU A 295 21.45 -5.69 3.21
CA LEU A 295 21.33 -6.84 2.31
C LEU A 295 22.70 -7.46 2.03
N PHE A 296 23.68 -6.66 1.61
CA PHE A 296 25.04 -7.14 1.36
C PHE A 296 25.76 -7.50 2.66
N GLU A 297 25.45 -6.84 3.78
CA GLU A 297 25.95 -7.22 5.11
C GLU A 297 25.55 -8.65 5.49
N ALA A 298 24.32 -9.04 5.18
CA ALA A 298 23.74 -10.32 5.56
C ALA A 298 24.09 -11.49 4.62
N LEU A 299 24.72 -11.23 3.46
CA LEU A 299 25.16 -12.29 2.57
C LEU A 299 26.26 -13.15 3.23
N PRO A 300 26.23 -14.49 3.07
CA PRO A 300 27.26 -15.37 3.58
C PRO A 300 28.58 -15.19 2.83
N THR A 301 29.67 -15.72 3.38
CA THR A 301 30.96 -15.82 2.66
C THR A 301 30.77 -16.54 1.32
N GLY A 302 31.28 -15.96 0.22
CA GLY A 302 31.06 -16.45 -1.13
C GLY A 302 29.67 -16.16 -1.71
N GLY A 303 28.83 -15.39 -1.00
CA GLY A 303 27.58 -14.86 -1.55
C GLY A 303 27.85 -13.82 -2.65
N VAL A 304 26.83 -13.60 -3.48
CA VAL A 304 26.92 -12.71 -4.64
C VAL A 304 26.17 -11.42 -4.40
N ALA A 305 26.85 -10.29 -4.55
CA ALA A 305 26.29 -8.95 -4.55
C ALA A 305 26.14 -8.45 -6.00
N VAL A 306 24.90 -8.23 -6.44
CA VAL A 306 24.57 -7.68 -7.76
C VAL A 306 24.31 -6.19 -7.60
N VAL A 307 25.12 -5.38 -8.30
CA VAL A 307 25.32 -3.95 -8.02
C VAL A 307 24.95 -3.13 -9.25
N ASN A 308 24.01 -2.19 -9.08
CA ASN A 308 23.77 -1.15 -10.05
C ASN A 308 24.94 -0.16 -10.06
N GLN A 309 25.67 -0.11 -11.15
CA GLN A 309 26.87 0.70 -11.30
C GLN A 309 26.55 2.16 -11.67
N ASP A 310 25.34 2.43 -12.15
CA ASP A 310 24.88 3.77 -12.52
C ASP A 310 24.48 4.61 -11.29
N ASP A 311 24.23 3.96 -10.15
CA ASP A 311 23.91 4.60 -8.89
C ASP A 311 25.18 4.71 -8.01
N PRO A 312 25.67 5.94 -7.72
CA PRO A 312 26.89 6.12 -6.93
C PRO A 312 26.85 5.53 -5.52
N LEU A 313 25.67 5.50 -4.88
CA LEU A 313 25.49 4.98 -3.54
C LEU A 313 25.50 3.45 -3.55
N VAL A 314 24.85 2.83 -4.54
CA VAL A 314 24.88 1.37 -4.73
C VAL A 314 26.28 0.90 -5.11
N ARG A 315 26.97 1.63 -6.01
CA ARG A 315 28.37 1.37 -6.36
C ARG A 315 29.28 1.35 -5.13
N MET A 316 29.16 2.37 -4.27
CA MET A 316 29.91 2.45 -3.01
C MET A 316 29.65 1.23 -2.10
N LEU A 317 28.39 0.79 -1.98
CA LEU A 317 28.05 -0.41 -1.21
C LEU A 317 28.62 -1.69 -1.85
N GLY A 318 28.66 -1.75 -3.18
CA GLY A 318 29.33 -2.80 -3.93
C GLY A 318 30.83 -2.88 -3.64
N ASP A 319 31.52 -1.75 -3.62
CA ASP A 319 32.96 -1.69 -3.30
C ASP A 319 33.23 -2.20 -1.87
N ARG A 320 32.36 -1.87 -0.91
CA ARG A 320 32.44 -2.41 0.46
C ARG A 320 32.15 -3.91 0.52
N ALA A 321 31.22 -4.41 -0.29
CA ALA A 321 30.91 -5.83 -0.39
C ALA A 321 32.12 -6.62 -0.93
N GLU A 322 32.79 -6.09 -1.94
CA GLU A 322 34.02 -6.64 -2.53
C GLU A 322 35.16 -6.71 -1.50
N GLN A 323 35.38 -5.62 -0.75
CA GLN A 323 36.37 -5.58 0.33
C GLN A 323 36.12 -6.61 1.44
N ARG A 324 34.86 -7.03 1.62
CA ARG A 324 34.47 -8.09 2.57
C ARG A 324 34.63 -9.50 1.99
N GLY A 325 35.08 -9.63 0.74
CA GLY A 325 35.30 -10.91 0.07
C GLY A 325 34.03 -11.50 -0.56
N LEU A 326 33.00 -10.70 -0.81
CA LEU A 326 31.85 -11.14 -1.62
C LEU A 326 32.18 -11.12 -3.11
N ARG A 327 31.55 -12.00 -3.87
CA ARG A 327 31.55 -11.92 -5.34
C ARG A 327 30.67 -10.76 -5.75
N VAL A 328 31.22 -9.79 -6.49
CA VAL A 328 30.46 -8.64 -6.97
C VAL A 328 30.22 -8.72 -8.48
N VAL A 329 28.96 -8.60 -8.90
CA VAL A 329 28.53 -8.56 -10.31
C VAL A 329 27.90 -7.19 -10.57
N ARG A 330 28.51 -6.40 -11.47
CA ARG A 330 28.10 -5.03 -11.74
C ARG A 330 27.29 -4.96 -13.03
N TYR A 331 26.20 -4.20 -13.02
CA TYR A 331 25.39 -3.93 -14.20
C TYR A 331 25.11 -2.44 -14.36
N GLY A 332 24.86 -1.97 -15.57
CA GLY A 332 24.49 -0.57 -15.82
C GLY A 332 24.42 -0.19 -17.29
N TYR A 333 24.29 1.10 -17.59
CA TYR A 333 24.36 1.58 -18.97
C TYR A 333 25.81 1.70 -19.47
N ALA A 334 26.05 1.44 -20.75
CA ALA A 334 27.33 1.69 -21.36
C ALA A 334 27.65 3.20 -21.32
N GLY A 335 28.87 3.57 -20.91
CA GLY A 335 29.33 4.95 -20.82
C GLY A 335 30.82 5.05 -20.46
N ASP A 336 31.41 6.22 -20.68
CA ASP A 336 32.83 6.45 -20.43
C ASP A 336 33.18 6.24 -18.95
N GLY A 337 34.04 5.25 -18.67
CA GLY A 337 34.46 4.89 -17.30
C GLY A 337 33.53 3.91 -16.58
N ASN A 338 32.49 3.38 -17.23
CA ASN A 338 31.63 2.34 -16.67
C ASN A 338 32.12 0.95 -17.12
N SER A 339 32.69 0.14 -16.22
CA SER A 339 33.17 -1.23 -16.49
C SER A 339 32.28 -2.27 -15.80
N GLY A 340 30.99 -2.28 -16.15
CA GLY A 340 30.05 -3.29 -15.64
C GLY A 340 30.17 -4.61 -16.40
N MET A 341 29.98 -5.74 -15.71
CA MET A 341 29.94 -7.06 -16.35
C MET A 341 28.77 -7.18 -17.33
N VAL A 342 27.66 -6.47 -17.08
CA VAL A 342 26.46 -6.47 -17.93
C VAL A 342 26.06 -5.04 -18.26
N GLN A 343 26.02 -4.69 -19.54
CA GLN A 343 25.79 -3.32 -19.99
C GLN A 343 24.72 -3.21 -21.08
N ALA A 344 23.91 -2.15 -21.03
CA ALA A 344 22.98 -1.81 -22.11
C ALA A 344 23.44 -0.60 -22.93
N ARG A 345 23.19 -0.64 -24.23
CA ARG A 345 23.32 0.51 -25.15
C ARG A 345 22.18 0.56 -26.16
N ASP A 346 22.14 1.63 -26.94
CA ASP A 346 21.19 1.81 -28.05
C ASP A 346 19.71 1.69 -27.64
N VAL A 347 19.37 2.17 -26.44
CA VAL A 347 18.02 2.03 -25.87
C VAL A 347 17.02 2.91 -26.61
N ARG A 348 16.00 2.26 -27.17
CA ARG A 348 14.87 2.88 -27.87
C ARG A 348 13.56 2.46 -27.20
N THR A 349 12.64 3.42 -27.10
CA THR A 349 11.26 3.19 -26.63
C THR A 349 10.36 3.14 -27.86
N THR A 350 9.57 2.09 -28.00
CA THR A 350 8.58 1.90 -29.06
C THR A 350 7.19 1.70 -28.46
N ARG A 351 6.16 1.62 -29.29
CA ARG A 351 4.79 1.34 -28.82
C ARG A 351 4.64 -0.08 -28.29
N GLU A 352 5.52 -0.99 -28.69
CA GLU A 352 5.57 -2.40 -28.29
C GLU A 352 6.33 -2.58 -26.97
N GLY A 353 7.31 -1.72 -26.69
CA GLY A 353 8.06 -1.71 -25.44
C GLY A 353 9.47 -1.12 -25.59
N LEU A 354 10.47 -1.74 -24.97
CA LEU A 354 11.87 -1.32 -25.06
C LEU A 354 12.66 -2.26 -25.97
N VAL A 355 13.55 -1.66 -26.77
CA VAL A 355 14.54 -2.38 -27.58
C VAL A 355 15.92 -1.83 -27.26
N PHE A 356 16.87 -2.71 -26.92
CA PHE A 356 18.24 -2.33 -26.56
C PHE A 356 19.22 -3.48 -26.77
N THR A 357 20.50 -3.16 -26.93
CA THR A 357 21.57 -4.18 -27.03
C THR A 357 22.21 -4.37 -25.67
N VAL A 358 22.34 -5.62 -25.24
CA VAL A 358 23.05 -6.01 -24.02
C VAL A 358 24.38 -6.64 -24.39
N THR A 359 25.47 -6.14 -23.80
CA THR A 359 26.78 -6.79 -23.80
C THR A 359 27.09 -7.33 -22.42
N ALA A 360 27.64 -8.53 -22.36
CA ALA A 360 28.15 -9.09 -21.12
C ALA A 360 29.57 -9.63 -21.29
N GLU A 361 30.46 -9.24 -20.37
CA GLU A 361 31.87 -9.62 -20.40
C GLU A 361 32.02 -11.15 -20.34
N GLY A 362 32.69 -11.73 -21.33
CA GLY A 362 32.83 -13.19 -21.46
C GLY A 362 31.59 -13.93 -21.98
N HIS A 363 30.47 -13.23 -22.24
CA HIS A 363 29.21 -13.83 -22.69
C HIS A 363 28.70 -13.28 -24.05
N GLY A 364 29.40 -12.31 -24.63
CA GLY A 364 29.07 -11.74 -25.95
C GLY A 364 28.00 -10.67 -25.88
N GLU A 365 27.22 -10.55 -26.94
CA GLU A 365 26.16 -9.55 -27.07
C GLU A 365 24.87 -10.13 -27.62
N ALA A 366 23.74 -9.53 -27.25
CA ALA A 366 22.41 -9.91 -27.74
C ALA A 366 21.46 -8.70 -27.75
N VAL A 367 20.50 -8.69 -28.66
CA VAL A 367 19.43 -7.70 -28.71
C VAL A 367 18.28 -8.15 -27.82
N PHE A 368 17.81 -7.25 -26.96
CA PHE A 368 16.72 -7.46 -26.02
C PHE A 368 15.51 -6.68 -26.49
N GLU A 369 14.37 -7.36 -26.55
CA GLU A 369 13.05 -6.81 -26.87
C GLU A 369 12.12 -7.18 -25.73
N ILE A 370 11.52 -6.18 -25.07
CA ILE A 370 10.71 -6.40 -23.89
C ILE A 370 9.44 -5.56 -23.94
N GLY A 371 8.30 -6.16 -23.62
CA GLY A 371 6.97 -5.55 -23.69
C GLY A 371 6.64 -4.53 -22.59
N VAL A 372 7.65 -3.92 -21.94
CA VAL A 372 7.49 -2.94 -20.86
C VAL A 372 7.99 -1.56 -21.31
N LEU A 373 7.54 -0.50 -20.63
CA LEU A 373 7.94 0.89 -20.90
C LEU A 373 8.85 1.43 -19.78
N GLY A 374 9.51 2.57 -20.01
CA GLY A 374 10.35 3.23 -19.02
C GLY A 374 11.80 2.77 -19.03
N ARG A 375 12.72 3.72 -19.25
CA ARG A 375 14.17 3.42 -19.29
C ARG A 375 14.66 2.76 -18.00
N HIS A 376 14.09 3.07 -16.83
CA HIS A 376 14.45 2.38 -15.59
C HIS A 376 14.25 0.86 -15.65
N ASN A 377 13.33 0.36 -16.48
CA ASN A 377 13.13 -1.08 -16.62
C ASN A 377 14.28 -1.78 -17.36
N VAL A 378 15.09 -1.06 -18.14
CA VAL A 378 16.35 -1.60 -18.66
C VAL A 378 17.27 -2.01 -17.50
N ALA A 379 17.45 -1.13 -16.51
CA ALA A 379 18.28 -1.44 -15.34
C ALA A 379 17.75 -2.66 -14.55
N ASN A 380 16.43 -2.76 -14.39
CA ASN A 380 15.80 -3.93 -13.76
C ASN A 380 16.06 -5.23 -14.54
N VAL A 381 16.02 -5.19 -15.88
CA VAL A 381 16.34 -6.33 -16.75
C VAL A 381 17.82 -6.68 -16.71
N LEU A 382 18.72 -5.69 -16.67
CA LEU A 382 20.15 -5.92 -16.52
C LEU A 382 20.49 -6.56 -15.17
N ALA A 383 19.82 -6.15 -14.09
CA ALA A 383 19.96 -6.78 -12.79
C ALA A 383 19.55 -8.27 -12.84
N ALA A 384 18.43 -8.57 -13.51
CA ALA A 384 17.98 -9.94 -13.69
C ALA A 384 18.88 -10.77 -14.61
N THR A 385 19.44 -10.13 -15.64
CA THR A 385 20.43 -10.71 -16.56
C THR A 385 21.71 -11.07 -15.82
N ALA A 386 22.21 -10.17 -14.98
CA ALA A 386 23.38 -10.42 -14.14
C ALA A 386 23.21 -11.66 -13.24
N VAL A 387 22.03 -11.82 -12.61
CA VAL A 387 21.73 -13.02 -11.83
C VAL A 387 21.63 -14.27 -12.71
N GLY A 388 20.98 -14.18 -13.87
CA GLY A 388 20.86 -15.31 -14.80
C GLY A 388 22.22 -15.82 -15.29
N LEU A 389 23.12 -14.90 -15.65
CA LEU A 389 24.49 -15.23 -16.06
C LEU A 389 25.29 -15.84 -14.92
N GLU A 390 25.20 -15.29 -13.71
CA GLU A 390 25.89 -15.84 -12.52
C GLU A 390 25.40 -17.25 -12.18
N LEU A 391 24.12 -17.55 -12.43
CA LEU A 391 23.55 -18.90 -12.28
C LEU A 391 23.82 -19.81 -13.50
N GLY A 392 24.54 -19.32 -14.51
CA GLY A 392 25.04 -20.10 -15.65
C GLY A 392 24.08 -20.21 -16.83
N MET A 393 23.12 -19.30 -17.00
CA MET A 393 22.35 -19.16 -18.25
C MET A 393 23.22 -18.54 -19.35
N ALA A 394 22.93 -18.88 -20.61
CA ALA A 394 23.55 -18.20 -21.75
C ALA A 394 22.87 -16.84 -22.01
N LEU A 395 23.61 -15.83 -22.48
CA LEU A 395 23.02 -14.51 -22.76
C LEU A 395 21.87 -14.58 -23.79
N ALA A 396 22.01 -15.43 -24.82
CA ALA A 396 20.97 -15.67 -25.80
C ALA A 396 19.70 -16.32 -25.18
N GLU A 397 19.87 -17.22 -24.22
CA GLU A 397 18.75 -17.83 -23.48
C GLU A 397 18.00 -16.77 -22.66
N ILE A 398 18.74 -15.85 -22.02
CA ILE A 398 18.16 -14.73 -21.27
C ILE A 398 17.40 -13.79 -22.20
N ALA A 399 17.97 -13.44 -23.37
CA ALA A 399 17.32 -12.59 -24.35
C ALA A 399 15.96 -13.13 -24.79
N GLU A 400 15.86 -14.45 -25.01
CA GLU A 400 14.58 -15.10 -25.33
C GLU A 400 13.61 -15.11 -24.14
N ALA A 401 14.10 -15.33 -22.92
CA ALA A 401 13.26 -15.31 -21.72
C ALA A 401 12.70 -13.91 -21.41
N VAL A 402 13.46 -12.85 -21.71
CA VAL A 402 13.06 -11.45 -21.53
C VAL A 402 11.82 -11.09 -22.34
N ARG A 403 11.63 -11.68 -23.53
CA ARG A 403 10.42 -11.47 -24.34
C ARG A 403 9.13 -11.93 -23.65
N GLN A 404 9.23 -12.83 -22.67
CA GLN A 404 8.09 -13.33 -21.90
C GLN A 404 7.76 -12.46 -20.68
N ILE A 405 8.53 -11.39 -20.43
CA ILE A 405 8.26 -10.48 -19.32
C ILE A 405 6.96 -9.72 -19.59
N ALA A 406 6.02 -9.89 -18.67
CA ALA A 406 4.80 -9.09 -18.61
C ALA A 406 5.05 -7.79 -17.83
N PRO A 407 4.41 -6.68 -18.23
CA PRO A 407 4.35 -5.47 -17.40
C PRO A 407 3.76 -5.76 -16.02
N VAL A 408 4.29 -5.09 -15.00
CA VAL A 408 3.72 -5.13 -13.65
C VAL A 408 2.48 -4.23 -13.62
N GLU A 409 1.38 -4.71 -13.06
CA GLU A 409 0.14 -3.95 -12.96
C GLU A 409 0.37 -2.59 -12.28
N HIS A 410 -0.22 -1.53 -12.86
CA HIS A 410 -0.16 -0.14 -12.34
C HIS A 410 1.25 0.47 -12.22
N ARG A 411 2.23 -0.04 -12.96
CA ARG A 411 3.62 0.49 -13.01
C ARG A 411 4.07 0.73 -14.44
N LEU A 412 3.68 1.87 -15.01
CA LEU A 412 3.81 2.18 -16.44
C LEU A 412 3.32 1.03 -17.33
N GLN A 413 2.22 0.39 -16.93
CA GLN A 413 1.67 -0.76 -17.63
C GLN A 413 1.07 -0.31 -18.97
N PRO A 414 1.60 -0.76 -20.12
CA PRO A 414 0.97 -0.52 -21.41
C PRO A 414 -0.28 -1.41 -21.55
N ILE A 415 -1.45 -0.78 -21.65
CA ILE A 415 -2.74 -1.40 -21.96
C ILE A 415 -3.13 -0.95 -23.37
N ARG A 416 -3.14 -1.90 -24.30
CA ARG A 416 -3.41 -1.64 -25.72
C ARG A 416 -4.87 -1.95 -26.01
N GLY A 417 -5.62 -0.94 -26.44
CA GLY A 417 -7.06 -1.08 -26.71
C GLY A 417 -7.40 -1.35 -28.18
N ALA A 418 -8.58 -1.91 -28.43
CA ALA A 418 -9.08 -2.24 -29.78
C ALA A 418 -9.22 -1.02 -30.71
N GLY A 419 -9.32 0.20 -30.15
CA GLY A 419 -9.42 1.46 -30.90
C GLY A 419 -8.09 2.09 -31.32
N GLY A 420 -6.96 1.39 -31.15
CA GLY A 420 -5.63 1.93 -31.51
C GLY A 420 -5.08 2.99 -30.54
N VAL A 421 -5.71 3.13 -29.36
CA VAL A 421 -5.24 3.96 -28.25
C VAL A 421 -4.29 3.14 -27.37
N LEU A 422 -3.20 3.76 -26.94
CA LEU A 422 -2.30 3.20 -25.92
C LEU A 422 -2.60 3.85 -24.57
N VAL A 423 -3.08 3.08 -23.61
CA VAL A 423 -3.21 3.52 -22.23
C VAL A 423 -1.96 3.09 -21.46
N ILE A 424 -1.38 3.99 -20.69
CA ILE A 424 -0.26 3.73 -19.78
C ILE A 424 -0.81 3.90 -18.38
N ASP A 425 -0.90 2.79 -17.64
CA ASP A 425 -1.40 2.77 -16.27
C ASP A 425 -0.23 2.80 -15.28
N ASP A 426 -0.05 3.94 -14.62
CA ASP A 426 0.94 4.20 -13.57
C ASP A 426 0.26 4.70 -12.29
N THR A 427 -0.84 4.04 -11.90
CA THR A 427 -1.69 4.52 -10.79
C THR A 427 -1.33 4.00 -9.41
N PHE A 428 -0.28 3.18 -9.26
CA PHE A 428 -0.02 2.50 -7.97
C PHE A 428 0.38 3.45 -6.83
N ASN A 429 1.43 4.24 -7.03
CA ASN A 429 1.91 5.24 -6.07
C ASN A 429 2.80 6.23 -6.79
N SER A 430 2.56 7.52 -6.57
CA SER A 430 3.33 8.58 -7.21
C SER A 430 4.36 9.20 -6.29
N ASN A 431 5.48 9.60 -6.88
CA ASN A 431 6.50 10.43 -6.27
C ASN A 431 7.12 11.32 -7.37
N PRO A 432 7.81 12.42 -7.02
CA PRO A 432 8.27 13.39 -8.03
C PRO A 432 9.17 12.81 -9.11
N ARG A 433 9.96 11.79 -8.78
CA ARG A 433 10.83 11.10 -9.74
C ARG A 433 10.02 10.17 -10.65
N GLY A 434 9.15 9.33 -10.08
CA GLY A 434 8.29 8.42 -10.84
C GLY A 434 7.37 9.17 -11.81
N ALA A 435 6.71 10.24 -11.36
CA ALA A 435 5.85 11.07 -12.18
C ALA A 435 6.61 11.74 -13.34
N ALA A 436 7.84 12.21 -13.09
CA ALA A 436 8.70 12.75 -14.14
C ALA A 436 9.12 11.67 -15.15
N GLU A 437 9.51 10.48 -14.68
CA GLU A 437 9.84 9.35 -15.56
C GLU A 437 8.63 8.90 -16.40
N ALA A 438 7.41 8.96 -15.86
CA ALA A 438 6.19 8.67 -16.61
C ALA A 438 5.96 9.67 -17.77
N LEU A 439 6.21 10.96 -17.53
CA LEU A 439 6.18 11.97 -18.60
C LEU A 439 7.29 11.78 -19.63
N GLU A 440 8.49 11.37 -19.22
CA GLU A 440 9.57 11.06 -20.16
C GLU A 440 9.21 9.89 -21.08
N VAL A 441 8.54 8.85 -20.55
CA VAL A 441 7.99 7.75 -21.37
C VAL A 441 6.96 8.27 -22.35
N LEU A 442 6.01 9.09 -21.89
CA LEU A 442 4.98 9.67 -22.73
C LEU A 442 5.59 10.53 -23.86
N ALA A 443 6.63 11.30 -23.55
CA ALA A 443 7.36 12.14 -24.50
C ALA A 443 8.16 11.31 -25.53
N ALA A 444 8.75 10.20 -25.11
CA ALA A 444 9.55 9.33 -25.96
C ALA A 444 8.73 8.48 -26.93
N LEU A 445 7.43 8.31 -26.67
CA LEU A 445 6.54 7.57 -27.56
C LEU A 445 6.13 8.41 -28.77
N GLU A 446 6.26 7.79 -29.94
CA GLU A 446 5.73 8.29 -31.19
C GLU A 446 4.27 7.89 -31.34
N GLY A 447 3.41 8.82 -31.77
CA GLY A 447 1.97 8.57 -31.88
C GLY A 447 1.14 9.83 -32.08
N GLY A 448 -0.16 9.68 -31.81
CA GLY A 448 -1.13 10.77 -31.78
C GLY A 448 -0.96 11.65 -30.55
N ARG A 449 -2.07 12.22 -30.06
CA ARG A 449 -2.01 13.15 -28.93
C ARG A 449 -1.65 12.44 -27.63
N ARG A 450 -0.91 13.13 -26.78
CA ARG A 450 -0.50 12.70 -25.44
C ARG A 450 -1.44 13.33 -24.42
N VAL A 451 -2.18 12.49 -23.71
CA VAL A 451 -3.16 12.91 -22.71
C VAL A 451 -2.71 12.48 -21.33
N LEU A 452 -2.63 13.40 -20.37
CA LEU A 452 -2.35 13.10 -18.97
C LEU A 452 -3.64 13.12 -18.15
N VAL A 453 -3.86 12.11 -17.32
CA VAL A 453 -4.89 12.10 -16.28
C VAL A 453 -4.21 11.91 -14.93
N THR A 454 -4.34 12.88 -14.03
CA THR A 454 -3.72 12.79 -12.70
C THR A 454 -4.53 13.57 -11.65
N PRO A 455 -4.65 13.03 -10.42
CA PRO A 455 -5.10 13.79 -9.26
C PRO A 455 -3.96 14.55 -8.56
N GLY A 456 -2.72 14.39 -9.02
CA GLY A 456 -1.51 14.88 -8.38
C GLY A 456 -0.97 13.96 -7.29
N MET A 457 0.24 14.25 -6.85
CA MET A 457 0.97 13.54 -5.80
C MET A 457 0.47 13.92 -4.41
N VAL A 458 0.50 12.97 -3.49
CA VAL A 458 0.15 13.14 -2.07
C VAL A 458 1.26 12.61 -1.17
N GLU A 459 1.17 12.87 0.13
CA GLU A 459 2.13 12.38 1.15
C GLU A 459 3.54 12.98 1.01
N LEU A 460 3.62 14.19 0.47
CA LEU A 460 4.88 14.94 0.31
C LEU A 460 5.09 16.00 1.41
N GLY A 461 4.19 16.07 2.39
CA GLY A 461 4.24 17.03 3.49
C GLY A 461 4.21 18.48 3.00
N GLU A 462 5.09 19.31 3.52
CA GLU A 462 5.17 20.75 3.16
C GLU A 462 5.57 20.98 1.68
N ARG A 463 6.19 19.99 1.04
CA ARG A 463 6.62 20.08 -0.37
C ARG A 463 5.53 19.73 -1.38
N GLU A 464 4.37 19.24 -0.94
CA GLU A 464 3.31 18.75 -1.83
C GLU A 464 2.85 19.80 -2.85
N PHE A 465 2.71 21.05 -2.43
CA PHE A 465 2.32 22.14 -3.34
C PHE A 465 3.37 22.38 -4.43
N GLU A 466 4.63 22.53 -4.03
CA GLU A 466 5.73 22.86 -4.93
C GLU A 466 6.01 21.74 -5.94
N GLU A 467 6.00 20.49 -5.48
CA GLU A 467 6.24 19.33 -6.34
C GLU A 467 5.11 19.11 -7.35
N ASN A 468 3.85 19.29 -6.94
CA ASN A 468 2.72 19.22 -7.86
C ASN A 468 2.72 20.39 -8.86
N ARG A 469 3.11 21.59 -8.44
CA ARG A 469 3.28 22.73 -9.35
C ARG A 469 4.40 22.47 -10.36
N ALA A 470 5.53 21.92 -9.92
CA ALA A 470 6.61 21.52 -10.81
C ALA A 470 6.19 20.41 -11.79
N PHE A 471 5.37 19.45 -11.32
CA PHE A 471 4.83 18.39 -12.18
C PHE A 471 3.89 18.94 -13.25
N GLY A 472 2.99 19.87 -12.90
CA GLY A 472 2.13 20.56 -13.87
C GLY A 472 2.95 21.30 -14.94
N HIS A 473 4.01 21.99 -14.53
CA HIS A 473 4.92 22.66 -15.46
C HIS A 473 5.59 21.68 -16.45
N LYS A 474 6.06 20.51 -15.98
CA LYS A 474 6.63 19.48 -16.84
C LYS A 474 5.59 18.87 -17.79
N ALA A 475 4.37 18.64 -17.30
CA ALA A 475 3.29 18.10 -18.12
C ALA A 475 2.95 19.02 -19.30
N ALA A 476 2.98 20.34 -19.12
CA ALA A 476 2.74 21.32 -20.18
C ALA A 476 3.71 21.19 -21.37
N ALA A 477 4.95 20.74 -21.14
CA ALA A 477 5.94 20.55 -22.20
C ALA A 477 5.76 19.26 -23.01
N VAL A 478 4.94 18.32 -22.52
CA VAL A 478 4.82 16.97 -23.07
C VAL A 478 3.42 16.69 -23.60
N CYS A 479 2.38 17.14 -22.90
CA CYS A 479 1.00 16.71 -23.10
C CYS A 479 0.23 17.66 -24.01
N ASP A 480 -0.56 17.13 -24.93
CA ASP A 480 -1.48 17.89 -25.76
C ASP A 480 -2.80 18.20 -25.03
N GLU A 481 -3.17 17.37 -24.06
CA GLU A 481 -4.35 17.54 -23.21
C GLU A 481 -4.05 17.08 -21.77
N VAL A 482 -4.55 17.81 -20.77
CA VAL A 482 -4.39 17.44 -19.35
C VAL A 482 -5.73 17.42 -18.64
N ILE A 483 -6.05 16.30 -18.00
CA ILE A 483 -7.23 16.11 -17.16
C ILE A 483 -6.79 16.01 -15.70
N LEU A 484 -7.19 17.00 -14.93
CA LEU A 484 -6.90 17.13 -13.50
C LEU A 484 -8.09 16.61 -12.68
N VAL A 485 -7.84 15.65 -11.80
CA VAL A 485 -8.87 15.03 -10.95
C VAL A 485 -8.83 15.61 -9.54
N GLY A 486 -9.96 16.11 -9.05
CA GLY A 486 -10.08 16.70 -7.71
C GLY A 486 -9.94 18.22 -7.75
N ARG A 487 -11.08 18.92 -7.73
CA ARG A 487 -11.18 20.37 -8.00
C ARG A 487 -10.32 21.24 -7.07
N GLU A 488 -10.24 20.90 -5.79
CA GLU A 488 -9.46 21.66 -4.82
C GLU A 488 -7.99 21.22 -4.81
N ARG A 489 -7.75 19.91 -4.82
CA ARG A 489 -6.41 19.33 -4.73
C ARG A 489 -5.56 19.58 -5.96
N ALA A 490 -6.15 19.65 -7.15
CA ALA A 490 -5.42 19.86 -8.38
C ALA A 490 -4.99 21.32 -8.63
N ARG A 491 -5.31 22.25 -7.72
CA ARG A 491 -4.90 23.67 -7.84
C ARG A 491 -3.39 23.88 -8.04
N PRO A 492 -2.47 23.16 -7.35
CA PRO A 492 -1.04 23.34 -7.59
C PRO A 492 -0.62 22.87 -8.99
N LEU A 493 -1.19 21.77 -9.50
CA LEU A 493 -0.98 21.31 -10.88
C LEU A 493 -1.46 22.34 -11.89
N GLN A 494 -2.67 22.86 -11.68
CA GLN A 494 -3.26 23.89 -12.52
C GLN A 494 -2.39 25.16 -12.55
N ALA A 495 -1.87 25.59 -11.39
CA ALA A 495 -0.92 26.70 -11.32
C ALA A 495 0.34 26.39 -12.15
N GLY A 496 0.89 25.18 -12.05
CA GLY A 496 2.05 24.75 -12.84
C GLY A 496 1.83 24.80 -14.35
N LEU A 497 0.66 24.35 -14.82
CA LEU A 497 0.25 24.43 -16.22
C LEU A 497 0.11 25.89 -16.68
N HIS A 498 -0.57 26.72 -15.88
CA HIS A 498 -0.78 28.13 -16.18
C HIS A 498 0.55 28.90 -16.25
N ASP A 499 1.46 28.66 -15.30
CA ASP A 499 2.79 29.29 -15.27
C ASP A 499 3.66 28.91 -16.48
N ALA A 500 3.41 27.75 -17.08
CA ALA A 500 4.05 27.30 -18.32
C ALA A 500 3.39 27.88 -19.59
N GLY A 501 2.32 28.67 -19.46
CA GLY A 501 1.55 29.20 -20.58
C GLY A 501 0.68 28.15 -21.29
N TYR A 502 0.33 27.06 -20.60
CA TYR A 502 -0.50 26.00 -21.17
C TYR A 502 -1.93 26.49 -21.41
N ALA A 503 -2.52 26.12 -22.55
CA ALA A 503 -3.82 26.66 -22.94
C ALA A 503 -4.95 26.17 -22.00
N GLU A 504 -5.78 27.10 -21.53
CA GLU A 504 -6.94 26.74 -20.70
C GLU A 504 -7.92 25.80 -21.42
N SER A 505 -8.02 25.90 -22.75
CA SER A 505 -8.86 25.00 -23.56
C SER A 505 -8.39 23.54 -23.56
N GLN A 506 -7.12 23.30 -23.22
CA GLN A 506 -6.49 21.97 -23.15
C GLN A 506 -6.39 21.45 -21.70
N THR A 507 -6.88 22.22 -20.72
CA THR A 507 -6.88 21.88 -19.30
C THR A 507 -8.30 21.56 -18.83
N HIS A 508 -8.51 20.35 -18.32
CA HIS A 508 -9.85 19.88 -17.92
C HIS A 508 -9.85 19.50 -16.43
N VAL A 509 -10.58 20.24 -15.59
CA VAL A 509 -10.68 19.93 -14.16
C VAL A 509 -12.00 19.22 -13.85
N VAL A 510 -11.90 18.01 -13.31
CA VAL A 510 -13.04 17.15 -12.98
C VAL A 510 -13.10 16.80 -11.49
N GLY A 511 -14.27 16.39 -11.01
CA GLY A 511 -14.47 15.99 -9.61
C GLY A 511 -14.00 14.58 -9.29
N SER A 512 -13.97 13.67 -10.28
CA SER A 512 -13.69 12.26 -10.07
C SER A 512 -13.04 11.59 -11.29
N LEU A 513 -12.43 10.43 -11.07
CA LEU A 513 -11.86 9.61 -12.14
C LEU A 513 -12.94 9.11 -13.12
N ALA A 514 -14.18 8.91 -12.66
CA ALA A 514 -15.30 8.55 -13.51
C ALA A 514 -15.66 9.69 -14.50
N GLU A 515 -15.65 10.95 -14.03
CA GLU A 515 -15.82 12.11 -14.90
C GLU A 515 -14.67 12.25 -15.91
N ALA A 516 -13.42 12.01 -15.50
CA ALA A 516 -12.28 11.98 -16.42
C ALA A 516 -12.48 10.94 -17.53
N THR A 517 -12.92 9.74 -17.14
CA THR A 517 -13.17 8.60 -18.05
C THR A 517 -14.24 8.92 -19.08
N ALA A 518 -15.38 9.47 -18.65
CA ALA A 518 -16.46 9.87 -19.54
C ALA A 518 -16.00 10.94 -20.55
N ARG A 519 -15.14 11.87 -20.13
CA ARG A 519 -14.57 12.90 -21.01
C ARG A 519 -13.62 12.30 -22.03
N LEU A 520 -12.76 11.37 -21.62
CA LEU A 520 -11.84 10.66 -22.52
C LEU A 520 -12.59 9.95 -23.67
N GLN A 521 -13.68 9.26 -23.37
CA GLN A 521 -14.49 8.56 -24.39
C GLN A 521 -15.00 9.51 -25.50
N GLY A 522 -15.26 10.78 -25.19
CA GLY A 522 -15.70 11.77 -26.17
C GLY A 522 -14.58 12.46 -26.97
N MET A 523 -13.31 12.33 -26.54
CA MET A 523 -12.19 13.07 -27.14
C MET A 523 -11.12 12.20 -27.79
N LEU A 524 -10.96 10.94 -27.37
CA LEU A 524 -9.88 10.07 -27.83
C LEU A 524 -10.03 9.67 -29.30
N ARG A 525 -8.90 9.56 -29.99
CA ARG A 525 -8.78 9.14 -31.39
C ARG A 525 -7.76 8.01 -31.50
N ALA A 526 -7.88 7.21 -32.57
CA ALA A 526 -6.89 6.19 -32.88
C ALA A 526 -5.49 6.81 -32.97
N GLY A 527 -4.53 6.16 -32.32
CA GLY A 527 -3.15 6.64 -32.23
C GLY A 527 -2.83 7.45 -30.97
N ASP A 528 -3.83 8.00 -30.26
CA ASP A 528 -3.62 8.75 -29.02
C ASP A 528 -3.00 7.87 -27.91
N ILE A 529 -2.33 8.52 -26.96
CA ILE A 529 -1.65 7.89 -25.84
C ILE A 529 -2.14 8.55 -24.56
N VAL A 530 -2.66 7.76 -23.61
CA VAL A 530 -3.22 8.25 -22.36
C VAL A 530 -2.39 7.74 -21.20
N LEU A 531 -1.82 8.64 -20.40
CA LEU A 531 -1.13 8.31 -19.17
C LEU A 531 -2.07 8.55 -17.98
N PHE A 532 -2.41 7.49 -17.26
CA PHE A 532 -2.99 7.58 -15.92
C PHE A 532 -1.87 7.59 -14.90
N GLU A 533 -1.67 8.72 -14.26
CA GLU A 533 -0.60 8.93 -13.29
C GLU A 533 -1.22 9.16 -11.92
N ASN A 534 -0.88 8.28 -10.98
CA ASN A 534 -1.41 8.21 -9.62
C ASN A 534 -2.92 7.89 -9.49
N ASP A 535 -3.29 7.10 -8.48
CA ASP A 535 -4.66 6.97 -7.97
C ASP A 535 -4.65 7.14 -6.45
N LEU A 536 -5.47 8.07 -5.94
CA LEU A 536 -5.41 8.44 -4.54
C LEU A 536 -6.03 7.38 -3.62
N PRO A 537 -5.44 7.08 -2.46
CA PRO A 537 -6.10 6.29 -1.42
C PRO A 537 -7.39 6.95 -0.89
N ASP A 538 -8.27 6.16 -0.26
CA ASP A 538 -9.52 6.63 0.38
C ASP A 538 -9.35 7.81 1.32
N LEU A 539 -8.19 7.88 1.98
CA LEU A 539 -7.91 8.91 2.97
C LEU A 539 -7.84 10.32 2.36
N TYR A 540 -7.62 10.41 1.05
CA TYR A 540 -7.41 11.66 0.30
C TYR A 540 -8.49 11.93 -0.74
N ASP A 541 -9.52 11.08 -0.82
CA ASP A 541 -10.66 11.30 -1.68
C ASP A 541 -11.56 12.38 -1.06
N ASP A 542 -11.62 13.55 -1.70
CA ASP A 542 -12.45 14.67 -1.23
C ASP A 542 -13.96 14.41 -1.47
N THR A 543 -14.30 13.30 -2.14
CA THR A 543 -15.68 12.94 -2.45
C THR A 543 -16.29 12.02 -1.38
N ASN A 544 -17.23 12.57 -0.60
CA ASN A 544 -18.01 11.80 0.38
C ASN A 544 -19.15 11.00 -0.30
N THR A 545 -18.90 10.46 -1.49
CA THR A 545 -19.91 9.82 -2.34
C THR A 545 -19.57 8.36 -2.62
N ASP A 546 -20.61 7.52 -2.57
CA ASP A 546 -20.56 6.08 -2.81
C ASP A 546 -20.02 5.78 -4.23
N HIS A 547 -18.73 5.48 -4.34
CA HIS A 547 -18.14 4.95 -5.58
C HIS A 547 -17.45 3.61 -5.35
N GLU A 548 -17.56 2.75 -6.38
CA GLU A 548 -16.90 1.45 -6.46
C GLU A 548 -15.38 1.61 -6.56
N PRO A 549 -14.60 0.61 -6.10
CA PRO A 549 -13.14 0.64 -6.21
C PRO A 549 -12.69 0.80 -7.68
N SER A 550 -11.74 1.71 -7.89
CA SER A 550 -11.17 2.21 -9.16
C SER A 550 -10.45 1.19 -10.04
N SER A 551 -10.59 -0.11 -9.79
CA SER A 551 -9.82 -1.17 -10.44
C SER A 551 -10.24 -1.58 -11.88
N PRO A 552 -11.33 -1.08 -12.51
CA PRO A 552 -11.58 -1.39 -13.92
C PRO A 552 -11.46 -0.19 -14.89
N VAL A 553 -11.05 1.01 -14.43
CA VAL A 553 -11.14 2.24 -15.26
C VAL A 553 -10.28 2.15 -16.54
N ALA A 554 -9.05 1.65 -16.44
CA ALA A 554 -8.18 1.49 -17.62
C ALA A 554 -8.72 0.44 -18.62
N ARG A 555 -9.49 -0.56 -18.16
CA ARG A 555 -10.09 -1.58 -19.02
C ARG A 555 -11.42 -1.14 -19.64
N GLY A 556 -12.18 -0.26 -18.97
CA GLY A 556 -13.46 0.27 -19.44
C GLY A 556 -13.35 1.46 -20.40
N LEU A 557 -12.15 2.02 -20.58
CA LEU A 557 -11.84 3.03 -21.61
C LEU A 557 -11.66 2.43 -23.00
N VAL A 558 -11.62 1.11 -23.09
CA VAL A 558 -11.46 0.36 -24.32
C VAL A 558 -12.79 -0.33 -24.60
N PRO A 559 -13.56 0.09 -25.62
CA PRO A 559 -14.72 -0.68 -26.09
C PRO A 559 -14.32 -2.07 -26.59
#